data_AF-A0A2P2K1Q7-F1
#
_entry.id   AF-A0A2P2K1Q7-F1
#
_cell.length_a   1.000
_cell.length_b   1.000
_cell.length_c   1.000
_cell.angle_alpha   90.00
_cell.angle_beta   90.00
_cell.angle_gamma   90.00
#
_symmetry.space_group_name_H-M   'P 1'
#
loop_
_entity.id
_entity.type
_entity.pdbx_description
1 polymer ?
#
loop_
_entity_poly.entity_id
_entity_poly.type
_entity_poly.pdbx_seq_one_letter_code
_entity_poly.pdbx_strand_id
1 'polypeptide(L)'
;MMLIPEEHMFLVRPISFSGPNDEWNFPQLDGTIVAPTNAGAWGRGLLQWLQFTKLVGISIQGKGTIEGSGSVWWQDEPFEDPQLICNQTATVFYVVCI
;
A
#
# COMPACT_ATOMS: atom_id res chain seq x y z
N MET A 1 -6.14 -17.89 -11.62
CA MET A 1 -6.70 -16.56 -11.26
C MET A 1 -6.82 -16.51 -9.75
N MET A 2 -6.09 -15.60 -9.11
CA MET A 2 -6.22 -15.32 -7.68
C MET A 2 -7.19 -14.15 -7.52
N LEU A 3 -8.10 -14.22 -6.54
CA LEU A 3 -9.16 -13.25 -6.31
C LEU A 3 -9.19 -12.91 -4.82
N ILE A 4 -9.33 -11.62 -4.52
CA ILE A 4 -9.65 -11.13 -3.18
C ILE A 4 -11.14 -10.79 -3.21
N PRO A 5 -12.01 -11.65 -2.65
CA PRO A 5 -13.45 -11.53 -2.85
C PRO A 5 -14.05 -10.34 -2.10
N GLU A 6 -15.15 -9.83 -2.63
CA GLU A 6 -15.99 -8.82 -1.97
C GLU A 6 -16.40 -9.26 -0.55
N GLU A 7 -16.69 -8.30 0.32
CA GLU A 7 -17.05 -8.48 1.74
C GLU A 7 -15.96 -9.10 2.64
N HIS A 8 -14.78 -9.44 2.09
CA HIS A 8 -13.68 -9.98 2.87
C HIS A 8 -12.60 -8.95 3.12
N MET A 9 -12.06 -8.97 4.34
CA MET A 9 -10.98 -8.09 4.77
C MET A 9 -9.74 -8.91 5.12
N PHE A 10 -8.60 -8.53 4.55
CA PHE A 10 -7.32 -9.20 4.73
C PHE A 10 -6.31 -8.24 5.37
N LEU A 11 -5.87 -8.58 6.59
CA LEU A 11 -4.77 -7.89 7.25
C LEU A 11 -3.44 -8.37 6.64
N VAL A 12 -2.75 -7.48 5.92
CA VAL A 12 -1.53 -7.83 5.17
C VAL A 12 -0.32 -7.17 5.80
N ARG A 13 0.68 -7.96 6.18
CA ARG A 13 1.99 -7.45 6.63
C ARG A 13 2.84 -6.97 5.43
N PRO A 14 3.93 -6.22 5.67
CA PRO A 14 4.80 -5.79 4.58
C PRO A 14 5.20 -6.93 3.65
N ILE A 15 4.99 -6.75 2.35
CA ILE A 15 5.21 -7.76 1.32
C ILE A 15 5.87 -7.13 0.09
N SER A 16 6.78 -7.88 -0.51
CA SER A 16 7.45 -7.49 -1.75
C SER A 16 7.04 -8.43 -2.87
N PHE A 17 6.40 -7.87 -3.89
CA PHE A 17 6.11 -8.52 -5.15
C PHE A 17 7.28 -8.24 -6.09
N SER A 18 7.99 -9.30 -6.49
CA SER A 18 9.11 -9.21 -7.40
C SER A 18 9.09 -10.33 -8.43
N GLY A 19 9.56 -10.02 -9.63
CA GLY A 19 9.54 -10.94 -10.76
C GLY A 19 10.71 -10.68 -11.73
N PRO A 20 10.84 -11.48 -12.80
CA PRO A 20 11.94 -11.37 -13.76
C PRO A 20 11.74 -10.25 -14.81
N ASN A 21 11.05 -9.16 -14.47
CA ASN A 21 10.55 -8.12 -15.40
C ASN A 21 9.46 -8.59 -16.38
N ASP A 22 8.73 -9.66 -16.04
CA ASP A 22 7.56 -10.09 -16.80
C ASP A 22 6.32 -9.23 -16.45
N GLU A 23 5.30 -9.31 -17.32
CA GLU A 23 3.98 -8.74 -17.04
C GLU A 23 3.38 -9.37 -15.79
N TRP A 24 3.16 -8.56 -14.76
CA TRP A 24 2.53 -9.00 -13.52
C TRP A 24 1.07 -8.59 -13.49
N ASN A 25 0.20 -9.59 -13.54
CA ASN A 25 -1.21 -9.41 -13.27
C ASN A 25 -1.47 -9.58 -11.78
N PHE A 26 -1.75 -8.46 -11.10
CA PHE A 26 -2.16 -8.50 -9.70
C PHE A 26 -3.51 -9.24 -9.59
N PRO A 27 -3.75 -10.02 -8.52
CA PRO A 27 -5.05 -10.63 -8.27
C PRO A 27 -6.18 -9.60 -8.37
N GLN A 28 -7.33 -9.98 -8.92
CA GLN A 28 -8.50 -9.09 -8.89
C GLN A 28 -8.85 -8.78 -7.43
N LEU A 29 -8.94 -7.50 -7.11
CA LEU A 29 -9.21 -6.97 -5.79
C LEU A 29 -10.63 -6.43 -5.74
N ASP A 30 -11.56 -7.22 -5.20
CA ASP A 30 -12.94 -6.81 -4.93
C ASP A 30 -13.23 -6.65 -3.43
N GLY A 31 -12.41 -7.26 -2.57
CA GLY A 31 -12.45 -7.09 -1.11
C GLY A 31 -11.58 -5.95 -0.58
N THR A 32 -11.24 -6.00 0.70
CA THR A 32 -10.41 -4.99 1.38
C THR A 32 -9.08 -5.59 1.82
N ILE A 33 -7.98 -4.93 1.48
CA ILE A 33 -6.67 -5.19 2.07
C ILE A 33 -6.38 -4.08 3.07
N VAL A 34 -5.99 -4.44 4.31
CA VAL A 34 -5.75 -3.48 5.39
C VAL A 34 -4.33 -3.64 5.92
N ALA A 35 -3.66 -2.51 6.16
CA ALA A 35 -2.34 -2.48 6.77
C ALA A 35 -2.44 -2.62 8.30
N PRO A 36 -1.39 -3.11 8.98
CA PRO A 36 -1.38 -3.12 10.43
C PRO A 36 -1.37 -1.69 10.98
N THR A 37 -2.24 -1.41 11.95
CA THR A 37 -2.30 -0.14 12.69
C THR A 37 -1.24 -0.03 13.80
N ASN A 38 -0.29 -0.96 13.86
CA ASN A 38 0.82 -0.93 14.80
C ASN A 38 2.12 -0.96 14.01
N ALA A 39 2.91 0.12 14.10
CA ALA A 39 4.20 0.23 13.41
C ALA A 39 5.15 -0.94 13.74
N GLY A 40 5.10 -1.49 14.95
CA GLY A 40 5.87 -2.68 15.34
C GLY A 40 5.47 -3.95 14.59
N ALA A 41 4.21 -4.07 14.14
CA ALA A 41 3.74 -5.22 13.37
C ALA A 41 4.32 -5.28 11.94
N TRP A 42 4.88 -4.16 11.45
CA TRP A 42 5.53 -4.10 10.14
C TRP A 42 6.93 -4.72 10.18
N GLY A 43 7.54 -4.82 11.37
CA GLY A 43 8.86 -5.41 11.55
C GLY A 43 10.00 -4.49 11.09
N ARG A 44 11.21 -5.05 10.99
CA ARG A 44 12.41 -4.34 10.52
C ARG A 44 12.79 -4.89 9.14
N GLY A 45 12.90 -4.04 8.12
CA GLY A 45 13.51 -4.43 6.83
C GLY A 45 12.87 -3.83 5.58
N LEU A 46 11.54 -3.75 5.52
CA LEU A 46 10.82 -3.09 4.42
C LEU A 46 10.31 -1.72 4.89
N LEU A 47 10.77 -0.66 4.24
CA LEU A 47 10.20 0.69 4.44
C LEU A 47 8.81 0.81 3.82
N GLN A 48 8.48 -0.06 2.85
CA GLN A 48 7.23 -0.05 2.13
C GLN A 48 6.29 -1.15 2.63
N TRP A 49 5.00 -0.84 2.74
CA TRP A 49 3.97 -1.84 3.01
C TRP A 49 3.80 -2.83 1.85
N LEU A 50 3.55 -2.29 0.66
CA LEU A 50 3.43 -3.05 -0.58
C LEU A 50 4.56 -2.58 -1.50
N GLN A 51 5.55 -3.43 -1.71
CA GLN A 51 6.64 -3.15 -2.62
C GLN A 51 6.41 -3.91 -3.92
N PHE A 52 6.50 -3.20 -5.05
CA PHE A 52 6.53 -3.79 -6.38
C PHE A 52 7.89 -3.49 -6.99
N THR A 53 8.67 -4.50 -7.35
CA THR A 53 10.02 -4.31 -7.89
C THR A 53 10.31 -5.30 -9.01
N LYS A 54 10.98 -4.83 -10.07
CA LYS A 54 11.30 -5.67 -11.26
C LYS A 54 10.06 -6.30 -11.90
N LEU A 55 8.97 -5.56 -11.95
CA LEU A 55 7.73 -5.95 -12.62
C LEU A 55 7.43 -4.92 -13.71
N VAL A 56 6.90 -5.39 -14.85
CA VAL A 56 6.46 -4.53 -15.95
C VAL A 56 4.94 -4.64 -16.09
N GLY A 57 4.26 -3.55 -16.48
CA GLY A 57 2.83 -3.60 -16.79
C GLY A 57 1.91 -3.95 -15.61
N ILE A 58 2.26 -3.56 -14.38
CA ILE A 58 1.44 -3.85 -13.20
C ILE A 58 0.06 -3.21 -13.35
N SER A 59 -0.99 -4.03 -13.27
CA SER A 59 -2.38 -3.59 -13.22
C SER A 59 -3.05 -4.19 -11.99
N ILE A 60 -3.62 -3.33 -11.14
CA ILE A 60 -4.54 -3.73 -10.06
C ILE A 60 -5.94 -3.47 -10.60
N GLN A 61 -6.78 -4.50 -10.61
CA GLN A 61 -8.13 -4.45 -11.16
C GLN A 61 -9.14 -4.90 -10.09
N GLY A 62 -10.39 -4.46 -10.24
CA GLY A 62 -11.47 -4.76 -9.30
C GLY A 62 -12.03 -3.51 -8.64
N LYS A 63 -13.02 -3.70 -7.76
CA LYS A 63 -13.75 -2.60 -7.08
C LYS A 63 -13.46 -2.51 -5.58
N GLY A 64 -12.49 -3.27 -5.11
CA GLY A 64 -12.12 -3.37 -3.71
C GLY A 64 -11.34 -2.16 -3.21
N THR A 65 -10.80 -2.27 -2.00
CA THR A 65 -10.15 -1.17 -1.29
C THR A 65 -8.79 -1.61 -0.73
N ILE A 66 -7.80 -0.73 -0.84
CA ILE A 66 -6.51 -0.86 -0.15
C ILE A 66 -6.45 0.21 0.93
N GLU A 67 -6.56 -0.19 2.19
CA GLU A 67 -6.49 0.69 3.35
C GLU A 67 -5.07 0.65 3.95
N GLY A 68 -4.30 1.71 3.72
CA GLY A 68 -2.90 1.80 4.14
C GLY A 68 -2.65 2.04 5.63
N SER A 69 -3.70 2.32 6.40
CA SER A 69 -3.66 2.66 7.83
C SER A 69 -2.49 3.59 8.21
N GLY A 70 -2.13 4.52 7.32
CA GLY A 70 -0.85 5.21 7.40
C GLY A 70 -0.77 6.30 8.47
N SER A 71 -1.88 6.63 9.12
CA SER A 71 -1.94 7.60 10.23
C SER A 71 -0.95 7.30 11.34
N VAL A 72 -0.63 6.03 11.56
CA VAL A 72 0.39 5.56 12.51
C VAL A 72 1.81 6.05 12.19
N TRP A 73 2.04 6.56 10.99
CA TRP A 73 3.33 7.07 10.52
C TRP A 73 3.41 8.61 10.51
N TRP A 74 2.28 9.33 10.41
CA TRP A 74 2.28 10.80 10.26
C TRP A 74 1.51 11.56 11.34
N GLN A 75 0.89 10.89 12.32
CA GLN A 75 0.18 11.57 13.42
C GLN A 75 1.10 12.26 14.43
N ASP A 76 2.36 11.84 14.56
CA ASP A 76 3.33 12.42 15.50
C ASP A 76 4.13 13.60 14.91
N GLU A 77 3.90 13.92 13.63
CA GLU A 77 4.55 15.04 12.97
C GLU A 77 3.74 16.33 13.21
N PRO A 78 4.36 17.43 13.65
CA PRO A 78 3.69 18.70 13.93
C PRO A 78 3.33 19.40 12.62
N PHE A 79 2.34 18.89 11.90
CA PHE A 79 1.83 19.53 10.69
C PHE A 79 0.74 20.53 11.07
N GLU A 80 1.13 21.79 11.24
CA GLU A 80 0.19 22.89 11.57
C GLU A 80 -0.76 23.26 10.40
N ASP A 81 -0.58 22.70 9.20
CA ASP A 81 -1.42 23.00 8.04
C ASP A 81 -1.76 21.74 7.20
N PRO A 82 -3.04 21.32 7.15
CA PRO A 82 -3.51 20.24 6.30
C PRO A 82 -3.23 20.43 4.80
N GLN A 83 -3.06 21.66 4.32
CA GLN A 83 -2.77 21.96 2.90
C GLN A 83 -1.30 21.73 2.52
N LEU A 84 -0.39 21.67 3.49
CA LEU A 84 1.02 21.37 3.25
C LEU A 84 1.28 19.87 3.09
N ILE A 85 0.36 19.01 3.53
CA ILE A 85 0.46 17.54 3.42
C ILE A 85 0.54 17.09 1.95
N CYS A 86 -0.14 17.78 1.04
CA CYS A 86 -0.13 17.43 -0.40
C CYS A 86 1.10 17.95 -1.16
N ASN A 87 1.85 18.90 -0.59
CA ASN A 87 2.99 19.57 -1.26
C ASN A 87 4.34 19.20 -0.64
N GLN A 88 4.35 18.53 0.50
CA GLN A 88 5.54 17.90 1.05
C GLN A 88 5.65 16.50 0.50
N THR A 89 6.84 16.16 0.01
CA THR A 89 7.18 14.79 -0.35
C THR A 89 7.13 13.96 0.93
N ALA A 90 5.99 13.31 1.18
CA ALA A 90 5.90 12.22 2.12
C ALA A 90 6.97 11.21 1.71
N THR A 91 8.09 11.22 2.43
CA THR A 91 9.30 10.52 2.01
C THR A 91 9.09 8.99 2.00
N VAL A 92 7.96 8.51 2.50
CA VAL A 92 7.55 7.11 2.36
C VAL A 92 6.03 6.98 2.15
N PHE A 93 5.48 7.57 1.08
CA PHE A 93 4.37 7.00 0.28
C PHE A 93 4.34 7.78 -1.04
N TYR A 94 4.69 7.14 -2.16
CA TYR A 94 4.40 7.70 -3.49
C TYR A 94 2.89 7.70 -3.70
N VAL A 95 2.19 8.65 -3.10
CA VAL A 95 0.89 9.08 -3.61
C VAL A 95 1.22 9.94 -4.82
N VAL A 96 1.15 9.34 -6.01
CA VAL A 96 0.97 10.15 -7.22
C VAL A 96 -0.43 10.73 -7.10
N CYS A 97 -0.54 11.98 -6.69
CA CYS A 97 -1.73 12.76 -6.99
C CYS A 97 -1.87 12.75 -8.52
N ILE A 98 -2.93 12.12 -9.01
CA ILE A 98 -3.35 12.21 -10.41
C ILE A 98 -4.08 13.54 -10.61
#